data_AF-H9ZT84-F1
#
_entry.id   AF-H9ZT84-F1
#
_cell.length_a   1.000
_cell.length_b   1.000
_cell.length_c   1.000
_cell.angle_alpha   90.00
_cell.angle_beta   90.00
_cell.angle_gamma   90.00
#
_symmetry.space_group_name_H-M   'P 1'
#
loop_
_entity.id
_entity.type
_entity.pdbx_description
1 polymer ?
#
loop_
_entity_poly.entity_id
_entity_poly.type
_entity_poly.pdbx_seq_one_letter_code
_entity_poly.pdbx_strand_id
1 'polypeptide(L)'
;MEPSILAVRLKRLLENMIRTSSQDSGRQGVLAGYLEERLRERLPPHLWPHLEQEVYVPGLAREKKWDLGLVYPAGSSLPKKPRLLISLKSILKNPSGSWPNRLDDLVGEVSSVQLLFPEVVVGYVVVLDYGAPTKRRGGVYRPPQGNELDPIYARFKQGLAALAQRRPPLWAQGLVEGCWVLEIDTRRAPLLLRPEEAVAEGEAFLYPFLLYPSSMTVADHLTLNELWQRVKKAKDPIEKHRFLAVYHAKRGLTAKEIAKITLSSTRWVQETVRRYNREGPEGLRDKRHQNPGQKPKLTPEEQRRVLEALQGPPPDGGLWTGPKLRDWVERELGKKLSLYPIYRLLHEMGFALRVPRPRHAKADGEAQEAFKKPLRPGPGGEGRGEEGEASGVR
;
A
#
# COMPACT_ATOMS: atom_id res chain seq x y z
N MET A 1 -6.43 25.45 2.16
CA MET A 1 -6.01 26.88 2.15
C MET A 1 -5.27 27.13 0.85
N GLU A 2 -5.51 28.25 0.16
CA GLU A 2 -4.81 28.56 -1.09
C GLU A 2 -3.30 28.78 -0.87
N PRO A 3 -2.43 28.36 -1.81
CA PRO A 3 -0.97 28.54 -1.70
C PRO A 3 -0.54 29.99 -1.49
N SER A 4 -1.25 30.95 -2.10
CA SER A 4 -1.01 32.40 -1.97
C SER A 4 -1.14 32.89 -0.53
N ILE A 5 -2.17 32.43 0.19
CA ILE A 5 -2.43 32.77 1.60
C ILE A 5 -1.33 32.18 2.49
N LEU A 6 -0.95 30.93 2.23
CA LEU A 6 0.13 30.26 2.96
C LEU A 6 1.46 30.97 2.77
N ALA A 7 1.74 31.49 1.57
CA ALA A 7 2.97 32.22 1.27
C ALA A 7 3.05 33.54 2.06
N VAL A 8 1.95 34.30 2.11
CA VAL A 8 1.87 35.52 2.94
C VAL A 8 2.08 35.20 4.42
N ARG A 9 1.47 34.11 4.89
CA ARG A 9 1.56 33.70 6.30
C ARG A 9 2.98 33.25 6.67
N LEU A 10 3.59 32.40 5.84
CA LEU A 10 4.96 31.92 6.02
C LEU A 10 5.96 33.09 6.00
N LYS A 11 5.79 34.05 5.09
CA LYS A 11 6.60 35.28 5.05
C LYS A 11 6.54 36.04 6.38
N ARG A 12 5.34 36.36 6.87
CA ARG A 12 5.16 37.10 8.14
C ARG A 12 5.76 36.35 9.33
N LEU A 13 5.64 35.02 9.31
CA LEU A 13 6.19 34.15 10.34
C LEU A 13 7.71 34.25 10.39
N LEU A 14 8.37 34.14 9.23
CA LEU A 14 9.83 34.25 9.13
C LEU A 14 10.32 35.66 9.50
N GLU A 15 9.59 36.71 9.11
CA GLU A 15 9.86 38.10 9.54
C GLU A 15 9.86 38.24 11.06
N ASN A 16 8.83 37.69 11.72
CA ASN A 16 8.74 37.71 13.18
C ASN A 16 9.87 36.90 13.81
N MET A 17 10.11 35.68 13.32
CA MET A 17 11.18 34.80 13.80
C MET A 17 12.55 35.48 13.73
N ILE A 18 12.85 36.19 12.64
CA ILE A 18 14.15 36.86 12.47
C ILE A 18 14.33 38.02 13.45
N ARG A 19 13.27 38.80 13.70
CA ARG A 19 13.26 39.91 14.66
C ARG A 19 13.40 39.47 16.10
N THR A 20 12.91 38.28 16.43
CA THR A 20 13.06 37.69 17.76
C THR A 20 14.54 37.42 18.08
N SER A 21 14.93 37.70 19.32
CA SER A 21 16.30 37.53 19.81
C SER A 21 16.86 36.14 19.52
N SER A 22 18.13 36.04 19.14
CA SER A 22 18.78 34.75 18.94
C SER A 22 18.99 33.94 20.22
N GLN A 23 18.81 34.55 21.40
CA GLN A 23 18.87 33.88 22.71
C GLN A 23 17.50 33.36 23.17
N ASP A 24 16.43 33.72 22.46
CA ASP A 24 15.09 33.23 22.76
C ASP A 24 14.95 31.78 22.28
N SER A 25 14.76 30.87 23.23
CA SER A 25 14.57 29.44 22.97
C SER A 25 13.28 29.16 22.17
N GLY A 26 12.27 30.03 22.28
CA GLY A 26 10.99 29.93 21.57
C GLY A 26 11.03 30.50 20.15
N ARG A 27 12.15 31.06 19.70
CA ARG A 27 12.30 31.67 18.36
C ARG A 27 11.86 30.72 17.24
N GLN A 28 12.26 29.45 17.31
CA GLN A 28 11.87 28.42 16.33
C GLN A 28 10.44 27.90 16.54
N GLY A 29 9.86 28.12 17.72
CA GLY A 29 8.53 27.63 18.10
C GLY A 29 7.42 28.18 17.22
N VAL A 30 7.59 29.37 16.63
CA VAL A 30 6.61 29.91 15.68
C VAL A 30 6.53 29.05 14.42
N LEU A 31 7.67 28.58 13.90
CA LEU A 31 7.71 27.70 12.73
C LEU A 31 7.24 26.28 13.09
N ALA A 32 7.54 25.81 14.30
CA ALA A 32 7.01 24.56 14.84
C ALA A 32 5.48 24.59 14.91
N GLY A 33 4.89 25.66 15.43
CA GLY A 33 3.43 25.84 15.49
C GLY A 33 2.78 25.91 14.12
N TYR A 34 3.42 26.55 13.14
CA TYR A 34 2.94 26.49 11.75
C TYR A 34 2.92 25.05 11.24
N LEU A 35 4.02 24.31 11.39
CA LEU A 35 4.09 22.91 10.94
C LEU A 35 3.10 22.01 11.69
N GLU A 36 2.91 22.22 12.99
CA GLU A 36 1.92 21.51 13.79
C GLU A 36 0.51 21.70 13.24
N GLU A 37 0.11 22.95 12.94
CA GLU A 37 -1.20 23.23 12.34
C GLU A 37 -1.33 22.58 10.97
N ARG A 38 -0.31 22.69 10.11
CA ARG A 38 -0.31 22.03 8.80
C ARG A 38 -0.43 20.50 8.95
N LEU A 39 0.23 19.92 9.95
CA LEU A 39 0.12 18.49 10.22
C LEU A 39 -1.25 18.11 10.79
N ARG A 40 -1.87 18.91 11.65
CA ARG A 40 -3.23 18.64 12.17
C ARG A 40 -4.29 18.61 11.07
N GLU A 41 -4.19 19.50 10.08
CA GLU A 41 -5.09 19.46 8.91
C GLU A 41 -4.96 18.15 8.08
N ARG A 42 -3.84 17.46 8.23
CA ARG A 42 -3.44 16.29 7.42
C ARG A 42 -3.56 14.97 8.18
N LEU A 43 -3.38 15.01 9.49
CA LEU A 43 -3.42 13.86 10.36
C LEU A 43 -4.86 13.57 10.81
N PRO A 44 -5.25 12.29 10.94
CA PRO A 44 -6.50 11.92 11.56
C PRO A 44 -6.67 12.53 12.97
N PRO A 45 -7.89 12.96 13.37
CA PRO A 45 -8.11 13.65 14.64
C PRO A 45 -7.64 12.91 15.89
N HIS A 46 -7.72 11.58 15.89
CA HIS A 46 -7.26 10.75 17.01
C HIS A 46 -5.74 10.82 17.26
N LEU A 47 -4.96 11.37 16.31
CA LEU A 47 -3.51 11.54 16.43
C LEU A 47 -3.10 12.91 16.96
N TRP A 48 -4.01 13.89 16.95
CA TRP A 48 -3.69 15.25 17.39
C TRP A 48 -3.22 15.32 18.86
N PRO A 49 -3.75 14.53 19.82
CA PRO A 49 -3.26 14.53 21.19
C PRO A 49 -1.83 14.00 21.34
N HIS A 50 -1.28 13.36 20.31
CA HIS A 50 0.06 12.77 20.30
C HIS A 50 1.05 13.63 19.52
N LEU A 51 0.59 14.71 18.89
CA LEU A 51 1.42 15.68 18.20
C LEU A 51 1.82 16.76 19.21
N GLU A 52 3.09 16.73 19.60
CA GLU A 52 3.66 17.56 20.66
C GLU A 52 4.78 18.44 20.09
N GLN A 53 4.89 19.68 20.56
CA GLN A 53 6.08 20.54 20.34
C GLN A 53 7.12 20.29 21.44
N GLU A 54 8.39 20.58 21.14
CA GLU A 54 9.52 20.44 22.08
C GLU A 54 9.64 19.06 22.74
N VAL A 55 9.63 18.01 21.91
CA VAL A 55 9.58 16.62 22.38
C VAL A 55 10.96 16.11 22.75
N TYR A 56 11.03 15.41 23.89
CA TYR A 56 12.23 14.69 24.33
C TYR A 56 12.07 13.20 24.05
N VAL A 57 13.06 12.64 23.35
CA VAL A 57 13.08 11.23 22.95
C VAL A 57 14.37 10.59 23.44
N PRO A 58 14.33 9.35 23.96
CA PRO A 58 15.54 8.61 24.31
C PRO A 58 16.50 8.49 23.11
N GLY A 59 17.77 8.79 23.35
CA GLY A 59 18.88 8.49 22.44
C GLY A 59 19.87 7.55 23.10
N LEU A 60 20.86 7.05 22.36
CA LEU A 60 21.81 6.05 22.85
C LEU A 60 22.61 6.49 24.09
N ALA A 61 23.05 7.75 24.11
CA ALA A 61 23.86 8.29 25.20
C ALA A 61 23.10 9.28 26.09
N ARG A 62 22.13 9.99 25.53
CA ARG A 62 21.32 10.99 26.22
C ARG A 62 20.01 11.22 25.47
N GLU A 63 19.03 11.80 26.16
CA GLU A 63 17.82 12.29 25.51
C GLU A 63 18.14 13.34 24.45
N LYS A 64 17.36 13.28 23.37
CA LYS A 64 17.45 14.20 22.23
C LYS A 64 16.18 15.05 22.21
N LYS A 65 16.36 16.36 22.12
CA LYS A 65 15.28 17.33 21.97
C LYS A 65 14.94 17.49 20.48
N TRP A 66 13.66 17.45 20.16
CA TRP A 66 13.09 17.66 18.83
C TRP A 66 12.06 18.77 18.89
N ASP A 67 11.92 19.54 17.82
CA ASP A 67 11.06 20.73 17.82
C ASP A 67 9.58 20.36 17.67
N LEU A 68 9.29 19.29 16.93
CA LEU A 68 7.94 18.75 16.76
C LEU A 68 8.00 17.22 16.66
N GLY A 69 7.05 16.52 17.27
CA GLY A 69 7.01 15.06 17.22
C GLY A 69 5.60 14.50 17.33
N LEU A 70 5.34 13.43 16.56
CA LEU A 70 4.18 12.57 16.78
C LEU A 70 4.64 11.38 17.64
N VAL A 71 4.31 11.42 18.92
CA VAL A 71 4.78 10.45 19.92
C VAL A 71 3.60 9.83 20.62
N TYR A 72 3.44 8.52 20.42
CA TYR A 72 2.33 7.81 21.04
C TYR A 72 2.67 7.53 22.50
N PRO A 73 1.73 7.78 23.42
CA PRO A 73 1.79 7.18 24.73
C PRO A 73 1.61 5.68 24.56
N ALA A 74 2.38 4.90 25.29
CA ALA A 74 2.20 3.46 25.35
C ALA A 74 1.78 3.13 26.78
N GLY A 75 0.48 3.28 27.09
CA GLY A 75 -0.08 2.97 28.41
C GLY A 75 0.67 3.62 29.58
N SER A 76 0.37 3.19 30.80
CA SER A 76 1.08 3.62 32.01
C SER A 76 2.43 2.90 32.21
N SER A 77 2.82 1.97 31.33
CA SER A 77 3.94 1.03 31.55
C SER A 77 4.86 0.76 30.36
N LEU A 78 4.62 1.33 29.17
CA LEU A 78 5.50 1.16 28.00
C LEU A 78 6.18 2.48 27.61
N PRO A 79 7.38 2.41 27.00
CA PRO A 79 8.15 3.61 26.65
C PRO A 79 7.46 4.44 25.54
N LYS A 80 7.62 5.77 25.61
CA LYS A 80 7.18 6.70 24.56
C LYS A 80 7.71 6.23 23.20
N LYS A 81 6.82 6.16 22.21
CA LYS A 81 7.17 5.64 20.88
C LYS A 81 7.06 6.73 19.81
N PRO A 82 8.18 7.34 19.39
CA PRO A 82 8.17 8.34 18.34
C PRO A 82 7.85 7.69 16.99
N ARG A 83 6.94 8.29 16.24
CA ARG A 83 6.60 7.90 14.87
C ARG A 83 7.06 8.93 13.85
N LEU A 84 6.99 10.20 14.22
CA LEU A 84 7.50 11.33 13.44
C LEU A 84 8.30 12.23 14.37
N LEU A 85 9.45 12.67 13.90
CA LEU A 85 10.24 13.71 14.56
C LEU A 85 10.69 14.72 13.51
N ILE A 86 10.48 15.99 13.78
CA ILE A 86 10.93 17.08 12.92
C ILE A 86 11.87 17.94 13.74
N SER A 87 13.09 18.13 13.21
CA SER A 87 14.02 19.12 13.75
C SER A 87 13.99 20.38 12.90
N LEU A 88 13.89 21.52 13.58
CA LEU A 88 14.02 22.85 13.03
C LEU A 88 15.39 23.38 13.44
N LYS A 89 16.23 23.66 12.45
CA LYS A 89 17.49 24.37 12.69
C LYS A 89 17.51 25.59 11.78
N SER A 90 18.40 26.53 12.07
CA SER A 90 18.59 27.68 11.16
C SER A 90 20.04 28.10 11.12
N ILE A 91 20.50 28.48 9.93
CA ILE A 91 21.82 29.02 9.68
C ILE A 91 21.66 30.53 9.45
N LEU A 92 21.61 31.26 10.56
CA LEU A 92 21.31 32.70 10.59
C LEU A 92 22.54 33.56 10.92
N LYS A 93 23.63 32.96 11.41
CA LYS A 93 24.88 33.65 11.77
C LYS A 93 26.06 32.74 11.44
N ASN A 94 27.12 33.30 10.87
CA ASN A 94 28.33 32.58 10.47
C ASN A 94 28.09 31.30 9.63
N PRO A 95 27.45 31.39 8.45
CA PRO A 95 27.15 30.21 7.63
C PRO A 95 28.37 29.35 7.31
N SER A 96 29.49 29.98 6.95
CA SER A 96 30.74 29.31 6.60
C SER A 96 31.36 28.49 7.73
N GLY A 97 31.15 28.90 9.00
CA GLY A 97 31.62 28.14 10.17
C GLY A 97 30.60 27.13 10.71
N SER A 98 29.36 27.19 10.21
CA SER A 98 28.30 26.25 10.58
C SER A 98 28.37 24.96 9.74
N TRP A 99 28.83 25.05 8.50
CA TRP A 99 29.12 23.89 7.64
C TRP A 99 30.58 23.41 7.84
N PRO A 100 30.86 22.08 7.88
CA PRO A 100 29.93 20.95 7.80
C PRO A 100 29.30 20.55 9.14
N ASN A 101 29.75 21.13 10.25
CA ASN A 101 29.38 20.75 11.62
C ASN A 101 27.86 20.55 11.84
N ARG A 102 27.00 21.38 11.25
CA ARG A 102 25.53 21.24 11.34
C ARG A 102 25.01 19.95 10.73
N LEU A 103 25.63 19.46 9.66
CA LEU A 103 25.28 18.19 9.03
C LEU A 103 25.71 17.02 9.91
N ASP A 104 26.91 17.11 10.50
CA ASP A 104 27.44 16.09 11.41
C ASP A 104 26.58 15.98 12.68
N ASP A 105 26.19 17.12 13.26
CA ASP A 105 25.25 17.19 14.38
C ASP A 105 23.92 16.51 14.04
N LEU A 106 23.37 16.81 12.86
CA LEU A 106 22.14 16.17 12.36
C LEU A 106 22.31 14.66 12.23
N VAL A 107 23.39 14.19 11.60
CA VAL A 107 23.69 12.77 11.43
C VAL A 107 23.77 12.08 12.80
N GLY A 108 24.42 12.70 13.78
CA GLY A 108 24.54 12.16 15.13
C GLY A 108 23.21 12.13 15.91
N GLU A 109 22.39 13.18 15.80
CA GLU A 109 21.05 13.25 16.40
C GLU A 109 20.13 12.15 15.81
N VAL A 110 20.10 12.04 14.49
CA VAL A 110 19.21 11.11 13.76
C VAL A 110 19.63 9.66 13.98
N SER A 111 20.91 9.34 13.80
CA SER A 111 21.42 7.97 13.94
C SER A 111 21.18 7.43 15.36
N SER A 112 21.36 8.29 16.37
CA SER A 112 21.12 7.94 17.77
C SER A 112 19.66 7.51 18.03
N VAL A 113 18.68 8.16 17.40
CA VAL A 113 17.27 7.83 17.60
C VAL A 113 16.86 6.65 16.73
N GLN A 114 17.34 6.57 15.49
CA GLN A 114 16.99 5.48 14.57
C GLN A 114 17.51 4.11 15.00
N LEU A 115 18.60 4.06 15.76
CA LEU A 115 19.07 2.80 16.35
C LEU A 115 18.09 2.25 17.41
N LEU A 116 17.38 3.12 18.12
CA LEU A 116 16.37 2.74 19.10
C LEU A 116 14.98 2.56 18.47
N PHE A 117 14.66 3.39 17.47
CA PHE A 117 13.38 3.45 16.79
C PHE A 117 13.57 3.41 15.27
N PRO A 118 13.92 2.25 14.67
CA PRO A 118 14.25 2.17 13.25
C PRO A 118 13.09 2.55 12.33
N GLU A 119 11.85 2.50 12.82
CA GLU A 119 10.66 2.93 12.09
C GLU A 119 10.36 4.43 12.16
N VAL A 120 11.10 5.20 12.97
CA VAL A 120 10.82 6.63 13.13
C VAL A 120 11.07 7.33 11.81
N VAL A 121 10.14 8.20 11.44
CA VAL A 121 10.27 9.10 10.31
C VAL A 121 10.86 10.39 10.82
N VAL A 122 11.93 10.85 10.19
CA VAL A 122 12.60 12.10 10.54
C VAL A 122 12.48 13.10 9.42
N GLY A 123 12.06 14.32 9.77
CA GLY A 123 12.08 15.48 8.90
C GLY A 123 13.08 16.52 9.38
N TYR A 124 13.70 17.24 8.45
CA TYR A 124 14.61 18.32 8.77
C TYR A 124 14.21 19.62 8.07
N VAL A 125 13.93 20.67 8.84
CA VAL A 125 13.63 21.99 8.29
C VAL A 125 14.77 22.92 8.64
N VAL A 126 15.24 23.66 7.63
CA VAL A 126 16.36 24.57 7.79
C VAL A 126 16.07 25.91 7.16
N VAL A 127 16.39 26.98 7.87
CA VAL A 127 16.35 28.35 7.31
C VAL A 127 17.77 28.81 6.99
N LEU A 128 18.01 29.19 5.73
CA LEU A 128 19.29 29.67 5.22
C LEU A 128 19.19 31.17 4.93
N ASP A 129 20.00 31.96 5.63
CA ASP A 129 20.04 33.41 5.42
C ASP A 129 21.22 33.83 4.54
N TYR A 130 20.92 34.27 3.33
CA TYR A 130 21.88 34.82 2.36
C TYR A 130 22.37 36.22 2.74
N GLY A 131 21.74 36.86 3.72
CA GLY A 131 22.18 38.13 4.33
C GLY A 131 23.02 37.95 5.60
N ALA A 132 23.19 36.72 6.09
CA ALA A 132 23.82 36.46 7.39
C ALA A 132 25.30 36.88 7.42
N PRO A 133 25.72 37.67 8.44
CA PRO A 133 27.10 38.11 8.53
C PRO A 133 28.04 36.92 8.79
N THR A 134 29.19 36.95 8.10
CA THR A 134 30.20 35.89 8.15
C THR A 134 31.46 36.40 8.84
N LYS A 135 32.08 35.55 9.67
CA LYS A 135 33.33 35.88 10.36
C LYS A 135 34.49 35.92 9.36
N ARG A 136 35.18 37.05 9.26
CA ARG A 136 36.37 37.23 8.39
C ARG A 136 37.67 37.03 9.16
N ARG A 137 38.81 36.98 8.43
CA ARG A 137 40.15 37.12 9.02
C ARG A 137 40.18 38.38 9.90
N GLY A 138 40.63 38.23 11.15
CA GLY A 138 40.57 39.29 12.17
C GLY A 138 39.34 39.23 13.09
N GLY A 139 38.43 38.26 12.92
CA GLY A 139 37.32 38.03 13.86
C GLY A 139 36.11 38.96 13.69
N VAL A 140 36.17 39.90 12.74
CA VAL A 140 35.09 40.85 12.45
C VAL A 140 34.00 40.16 11.63
N TYR A 141 32.75 40.35 12.05
CA TYR A 141 31.57 39.92 11.31
C TYR A 141 31.17 41.00 10.31
N ARG A 142 31.01 40.62 9.04
CA ARG A 142 30.51 41.53 8.00
C ARG A 142 29.42 40.86 7.18
N PRO A 143 28.40 41.61 6.71
CA PRO A 143 27.45 41.09 5.73
C PRO A 143 28.16 40.58 4.47
N PRO A 144 27.62 39.53 3.83
CA PRO A 144 28.17 38.99 2.59
C PRO A 144 27.97 39.96 1.42
N GLN A 145 28.91 39.96 0.47
CA GLN A 145 28.80 40.79 -0.74
C GLN A 145 28.20 39.99 -1.89
N GLY A 146 27.12 40.49 -2.50
CA GLY A 146 26.43 39.78 -3.59
C GLY A 146 26.04 38.35 -3.21
N ASN A 147 26.50 37.40 -4.01
CA ASN A 147 26.15 35.97 -4.00
C ASN A 147 27.22 35.08 -3.32
N GLU A 148 27.96 35.65 -2.39
CA GLU A 148 29.11 34.98 -1.76
C GLU A 148 28.75 33.67 -1.02
N LEU A 149 27.51 33.58 -0.50
CA LEU A 149 27.05 32.42 0.25
C LEU A 149 26.47 31.31 -0.64
N ASP A 150 26.16 31.61 -1.91
CA ASP A 150 25.60 30.65 -2.88
C ASP A 150 26.40 29.34 -2.96
N PRO A 151 27.74 29.33 -3.12
CA PRO A 151 28.48 28.06 -3.20
C PRO A 151 28.45 27.27 -1.89
N ILE A 152 28.41 27.95 -0.74
CA ILE A 152 28.35 27.30 0.58
C ILE A 152 26.98 26.65 0.76
N TYR A 153 25.90 27.39 0.49
CA TYR A 153 24.55 26.86 0.61
C TYR A 153 24.21 25.83 -0.46
N ALA A 154 24.79 25.92 -1.67
CA ALA A 154 24.66 24.87 -2.67
C ALA A 154 25.25 23.54 -2.16
N ARG A 155 26.46 23.56 -1.59
CA ARG A 155 27.08 22.36 -0.98
C ARG A 155 26.27 21.83 0.21
N PHE A 156 25.79 22.73 1.06
CA PHE A 156 24.93 22.38 2.19
C PHE A 156 23.65 21.67 1.73
N LYS A 157 22.94 22.26 0.76
CA LYS A 157 21.72 21.68 0.15
C LYS A 157 22.01 20.33 -0.50
N GLN A 158 23.16 20.19 -1.17
CA GLN A 158 23.58 18.90 -1.75
C GLN A 158 23.83 17.83 -0.69
N GLY A 159 24.47 18.20 0.43
CA GLY A 159 24.64 17.31 1.59
C GLY A 159 23.30 16.89 2.22
N LEU A 160 22.37 17.84 2.41
CA LEU A 160 21.02 17.52 2.88
C LEU A 160 20.26 16.61 1.91
N ALA A 161 20.33 16.89 0.62
CA ALA A 161 19.70 16.06 -0.40
C ALA A 161 20.28 14.63 -0.42
N ALA A 162 21.57 14.45 -0.12
CA ALA A 162 22.18 13.13 0.05
C ALA A 162 21.70 12.40 1.31
N LEU A 163 21.44 13.13 2.41
CA LEU A 163 20.86 12.55 3.62
C LEU A 163 19.37 12.22 3.47
N ALA A 164 18.64 12.98 2.64
CA ALA A 164 17.20 12.87 2.41
C ALA A 164 16.81 11.77 1.39
N GLN A 165 17.64 10.74 1.20
CA GLN A 165 17.43 9.68 0.20
C GLN A 165 16.75 8.43 0.75
N ARG A 166 16.37 8.41 2.05
CA ARG A 166 15.78 7.23 2.68
C ARG A 166 14.42 6.92 2.07
N ARG A 167 14.35 5.88 1.22
CA ARG A 167 13.11 5.36 0.61
C ARG A 167 12.88 3.90 1.00
N PRO A 168 11.63 3.47 1.27
CA PRO A 168 11.30 2.06 1.47
C PRO A 168 11.57 1.21 0.23
N PRO A 169 12.02 -0.07 0.35
CA PRO A 169 12.30 -0.80 1.58
C PRO A 169 13.74 -0.61 2.12
N LEU A 170 13.87 -0.77 3.45
CA LEU A 170 14.95 -0.33 4.34
C LEU A 170 16.33 -1.02 4.15
N TRP A 171 17.01 -0.78 3.03
CA TRP A 171 18.41 -1.16 2.84
C TRP A 171 19.24 -0.12 2.07
N ALA A 172 18.71 1.08 1.81
CA ALA A 172 19.36 2.15 1.06
C ALA A 172 19.93 3.28 1.95
N GLN A 173 20.97 3.96 1.45
CA GLN A 173 21.61 5.13 2.04
C GLN A 173 20.61 6.30 2.21
N GLY A 174 20.56 6.88 3.40
CA GLY A 174 19.75 8.03 3.76
C GLY A 174 19.36 7.99 5.24
N LEU A 175 19.50 9.12 5.94
CA LEU A 175 19.17 9.23 7.37
C LEU A 175 17.84 9.95 7.60
N VAL A 176 17.38 10.78 6.66
CA VAL A 176 16.19 11.61 6.82
C VAL A 176 15.22 11.31 5.68
N GLU A 177 13.92 11.37 5.93
CA GLU A 177 12.88 11.07 4.95
C GLU A 177 12.52 12.28 4.08
N GLY A 178 12.79 13.48 4.58
CA GLY A 178 12.56 14.71 3.84
C GLY A 178 13.27 15.89 4.48
N CYS A 179 13.61 16.87 3.66
CA CYS A 179 14.10 18.15 4.13
C CYS A 179 13.32 19.30 3.49
N TRP A 180 13.09 20.36 4.25
CA TRP A 180 12.51 21.60 3.76
C TRP A 180 13.48 22.75 3.99
N VAL A 181 13.91 23.41 2.91
CA VAL A 181 14.90 24.48 2.94
C VAL A 181 14.22 25.81 2.68
N LEU A 182 14.20 26.67 3.68
CA LEU A 182 13.66 28.02 3.58
C LEU A 182 14.80 29.00 3.32
N GLU A 183 14.77 29.63 2.14
CA GLU A 183 15.82 30.57 1.73
C GLU A 183 15.37 32.01 1.91
N ILE A 184 16.11 32.73 2.75
CA ILE A 184 15.84 34.13 3.08
C ILE A 184 17.06 34.99 2.78
N ASP A 185 16.86 36.29 2.60
CA ASP A 185 17.93 37.29 2.56
C ASP A 185 17.53 38.47 3.45
N THR A 186 18.14 38.56 4.62
CA THR A 186 17.87 39.64 5.59
C THR A 186 18.26 41.04 5.10
N ARG A 187 18.98 41.14 3.98
CA ARG A 187 19.31 42.43 3.32
C ARG A 187 18.16 42.94 2.44
N ARG A 188 17.13 42.12 2.18
CA ARG A 188 16.04 42.42 1.23
C ARG A 188 14.69 42.53 1.95
N ALA A 189 13.77 43.24 1.31
CA ALA A 189 12.35 43.25 1.66
C ALA A 189 11.54 43.01 0.37
N PRO A 190 10.77 41.92 0.25
CA PRO A 190 10.58 40.83 1.22
C PRO A 190 11.84 39.98 1.42
N LEU A 191 12.01 39.41 2.63
CA LEU A 191 13.18 38.58 2.95
C LEU A 191 13.10 37.17 2.37
N LEU A 192 11.90 36.57 2.27
CA LEU A 192 11.72 35.23 1.74
C LEU A 192 11.87 35.29 0.20
N LEU A 193 12.87 34.60 -0.33
CA LEU A 193 13.29 34.77 -1.73
C LEU A 193 12.27 34.22 -2.72
N ARG A 194 11.67 33.06 -2.43
CA ARG A 194 10.74 32.35 -3.33
C ARG A 194 9.51 31.86 -2.54
N PRO A 195 8.55 32.75 -2.18
CA PRO A 195 7.49 32.41 -1.23
C PRO A 195 6.57 31.27 -1.69
N GLU A 196 6.12 31.27 -2.94
CA GLU A 196 5.19 30.25 -3.46
C GLU A 196 5.88 28.89 -3.59
N GLU A 197 7.11 28.87 -4.13
CA GLU A 197 7.93 27.65 -4.21
C GLU A 197 8.25 27.11 -2.81
N ALA A 198 8.58 27.98 -1.85
CA ALA A 198 8.84 27.57 -0.48
C ALA A 198 7.61 26.90 0.17
N VAL A 199 6.40 27.40 -0.12
CA VAL A 199 5.15 26.75 0.32
C VAL A 199 4.97 25.41 -0.38
N ALA A 200 5.14 25.35 -1.71
CA ALA A 200 4.99 24.10 -2.47
C ALA A 200 5.98 23.03 -1.99
N GLU A 201 7.24 23.39 -1.75
CA GLU A 201 8.27 22.52 -1.18
C GLU A 201 7.91 22.11 0.25
N GLY A 202 7.37 23.00 1.07
CA GLY A 202 6.91 22.69 2.43
C GLY A 202 5.73 21.71 2.43
N GLU A 203 4.78 21.91 1.53
CA GLU A 203 3.66 21.00 1.32
C GLU A 203 4.12 19.64 0.81
N ALA A 204 5.09 19.61 -0.11
CA ALA A 204 5.74 18.39 -0.58
C ALA A 204 6.55 17.71 0.53
N PHE A 205 7.22 18.46 1.41
CA PHE A 205 7.90 17.93 2.60
C PHE A 205 6.91 17.27 3.56
N LEU A 206 5.72 17.84 3.70
CA LEU A 206 4.65 17.25 4.53
C LEU A 206 3.97 16.05 3.88
N TYR A 207 4.12 15.86 2.56
CA TYR A 207 3.44 14.83 1.78
C TYR A 207 3.94 13.40 2.06
N PRO A 208 5.25 13.12 2.21
CA PRO A 208 5.73 11.87 2.77
C PRO A 208 5.03 11.55 4.09
N PHE A 209 4.82 12.52 4.98
CA PHE A 209 4.15 12.33 6.28
C PHE A 209 2.63 12.13 6.18
N LEU A 210 2.03 12.26 4.99
CA LEU A 210 0.66 11.87 4.63
C LEU A 210 0.59 10.45 4.02
N LEU A 211 1.69 9.98 3.42
CA LEU A 211 1.86 8.59 2.98
C LEU A 211 2.47 7.69 4.07
N TYR A 212 3.08 8.31 5.09
CA TYR A 212 3.69 7.69 6.27
C TYR A 212 2.96 7.78 7.61
N PRO A 213 1.74 8.34 7.76
CA PRO A 213 0.91 7.91 8.85
C PRO A 213 0.41 6.52 8.44
N SER A 214 0.62 5.54 9.30
CA SER A 214 -0.34 4.45 9.40
C SER A 214 -0.30 3.33 8.33
N SER A 215 0.87 2.77 7.99
CA SER A 215 0.81 1.36 7.49
C SER A 215 0.32 0.41 8.60
N MET A 216 0.41 0.83 9.87
CA MET A 216 0.09 0.03 11.05
C MET A 216 -0.91 0.67 12.00
N THR A 217 -1.27 1.95 11.85
CA THR A 217 -2.34 2.55 12.66
C THR A 217 -3.66 2.03 12.14
N VAL A 218 -4.51 1.58 13.06
CA VAL A 218 -5.78 0.93 12.74
C VAL A 218 -6.91 1.93 12.96
N ALA A 219 -7.72 2.17 11.94
CA ALA A 219 -8.92 3.00 12.05
C ALA A 219 -9.91 2.43 13.09
N ASP A 220 -10.68 3.31 13.73
CA ASP A 220 -11.59 2.95 14.81
C ASP A 220 -12.94 2.37 14.34
N HIS A 221 -12.90 1.47 13.36
CA HIS A 221 -14.09 0.74 12.90
C HIS A 221 -14.60 -0.29 13.92
N LEU A 222 -13.69 -0.83 14.74
CA LEU A 222 -13.97 -1.79 15.81
C LEU A 222 -13.03 -1.51 16.99
N THR A 223 -13.53 -1.70 18.20
CA THR A 223 -12.73 -1.73 19.42
C THR A 223 -11.79 -2.93 19.44
N LEU A 224 -10.79 -2.90 20.33
CA LEU A 224 -9.84 -4.00 20.48
C LEU A 224 -10.54 -5.31 20.89
N ASN A 225 -11.57 -5.23 21.73
CA ASN A 225 -12.35 -6.39 22.15
C ASN A 225 -13.18 -6.96 20.99
N GLU A 226 -13.82 -6.12 20.19
CA GLU A 226 -14.59 -6.55 19.02
C GLU A 226 -13.71 -7.22 17.97
N LEU A 227 -12.50 -6.70 17.71
CA LEU A 227 -11.53 -7.36 16.85
C LEU A 227 -11.18 -8.76 17.38
N TRP A 228 -10.95 -8.89 18.68
CA TRP A 228 -10.67 -10.19 19.30
C TRP A 228 -11.85 -11.15 19.19
N GLN A 229 -13.08 -10.66 19.35
CA GLN A 229 -14.29 -11.46 19.14
C GLN A 229 -14.42 -11.92 17.69
N ARG A 230 -14.08 -11.07 16.70
CA ARG A 230 -14.03 -11.47 15.28
C ARG A 230 -13.01 -12.57 15.03
N VAL A 231 -11.80 -12.48 15.60
CA VAL A 231 -10.78 -13.54 15.51
C VAL A 231 -11.30 -14.87 16.06
N LYS A 232 -12.01 -14.84 17.20
CA LYS A 232 -12.56 -16.05 17.83
C LYS A 232 -13.71 -16.67 17.03
N LYS A 233 -14.60 -15.84 16.48
CA LYS A 233 -15.80 -16.29 15.75
C LYS A 233 -15.55 -16.59 14.28
N ALA A 234 -14.44 -16.14 13.71
CA ALA A 234 -14.12 -16.35 12.30
C ALA A 234 -14.00 -17.85 11.98
N LYS A 235 -14.84 -18.31 11.06
CA LYS A 235 -14.81 -19.67 10.51
C LYS A 235 -13.83 -19.79 9.34
N ASP A 236 -13.72 -18.73 8.55
CA ASP A 236 -12.78 -18.68 7.43
C ASP A 236 -11.34 -18.43 7.95
N PRO A 237 -10.37 -19.32 7.62
CA PRO A 237 -8.99 -19.18 8.08
C PRO A 237 -8.32 -17.89 7.62
N ILE A 238 -8.64 -17.39 6.42
CA ILE A 238 -8.02 -16.19 5.85
C ILE A 238 -8.57 -14.93 6.52
N GLU A 239 -9.87 -14.87 6.77
CA GLU A 239 -10.49 -13.80 7.57
C GLU A 239 -9.91 -13.77 8.97
N LYS A 240 -9.84 -14.92 9.63
CA LYS A 240 -9.24 -15.05 10.97
C LYS A 240 -7.82 -14.51 10.98
N HIS A 241 -7.01 -14.88 10.00
CA HIS A 241 -5.62 -14.47 9.85
C HIS A 241 -5.49 -12.94 9.67
N ARG A 242 -6.36 -12.35 8.85
CA ARG A 242 -6.40 -10.91 8.61
C ARG A 242 -6.86 -10.13 9.84
N PHE A 243 -7.92 -10.58 10.52
CA PHE A 243 -8.39 -9.97 11.77
C PHE A 243 -7.32 -10.07 12.87
N LEU A 244 -6.55 -11.16 12.92
CA LEU A 244 -5.45 -11.32 13.87
C LEU A 244 -4.35 -10.28 13.62
N ALA A 245 -4.01 -10.02 12.35
CA ALA A 245 -3.05 -8.99 11.98
C ALA A 245 -3.54 -7.59 12.40
N VAL A 246 -4.80 -7.24 12.14
CA VAL A 246 -5.39 -5.95 12.53
C VAL A 246 -5.50 -5.81 14.05
N TYR A 247 -5.83 -6.88 14.76
CA TYR A 247 -5.86 -6.90 16.23
C TYR A 247 -4.49 -6.54 16.82
N HIS A 248 -3.42 -7.20 16.36
CA HIS A 248 -2.07 -6.89 16.85
C HIS A 248 -1.59 -5.49 16.43
N ALA A 249 -1.97 -5.03 15.24
CA ALA A 249 -1.70 -3.67 14.79
C ALA A 249 -2.37 -2.64 15.71
N LYS A 250 -3.63 -2.89 16.11
CA LYS A 250 -4.37 -2.02 17.06
C LYS A 250 -3.77 -2.03 18.47
N ARG A 251 -3.03 -3.09 18.84
CA ARG A 251 -2.21 -3.14 20.07
C ARG A 251 -0.89 -2.38 19.97
N GLY A 252 -0.57 -1.80 18.82
CA GLY A 252 0.64 -1.01 18.60
C GLY A 252 1.85 -1.81 18.10
N LEU A 253 1.70 -3.10 17.77
CA LEU A 253 2.79 -3.91 17.22
C LEU A 253 3.16 -3.44 15.81
N THR A 254 4.44 -3.58 15.49
CA THR A 254 5.01 -3.27 14.17
C THR A 254 4.64 -4.33 13.13
N ALA A 255 4.71 -3.96 11.85
CA ALA A 255 4.51 -4.91 10.75
C ALA A 255 5.45 -6.13 10.85
N LYS A 256 6.67 -5.94 11.34
CA LYS A 256 7.69 -6.99 11.48
C LYS A 256 7.37 -7.97 12.60
N GLU A 257 6.90 -7.48 13.74
CA GLU A 257 6.46 -8.34 14.86
C GLU A 257 5.22 -9.14 14.46
N ILE A 258 4.25 -8.50 13.81
CA ILE A 258 3.03 -9.16 13.36
C ILE A 258 3.33 -10.17 12.27
N ALA A 259 4.24 -9.87 11.34
CA ALA A 259 4.71 -10.81 10.32
C ALA A 259 5.26 -12.10 10.94
N LYS A 260 6.00 -12.01 12.05
CA LYS A 260 6.47 -13.18 12.79
C LYS A 260 5.33 -13.96 13.44
N ILE A 261 4.37 -13.27 14.06
CA ILE A 261 3.20 -13.90 14.71
C ILE A 261 2.31 -14.60 13.69
N THR A 262 2.08 -13.96 12.55
CA THR A 262 1.18 -14.42 11.48
C THR A 262 1.89 -15.24 10.41
N LEU A 263 3.19 -15.54 10.57
CA LEU A 263 4.01 -16.25 9.58
C LEU A 263 3.82 -15.72 8.15
N SER A 264 3.74 -14.39 8.03
CA SER A 264 3.40 -13.68 6.78
C SER A 264 4.46 -12.64 6.46
N SER A 265 4.44 -12.08 5.24
CA SER A 265 5.35 -10.98 4.90
C SER A 265 4.90 -9.66 5.55
N THR A 266 5.86 -8.76 5.81
CA THR A 266 5.57 -7.40 6.28
C THR A 266 4.61 -6.67 5.33
N ARG A 267 4.81 -6.83 4.02
CA ARG A 267 3.93 -6.26 2.98
C ARG A 267 2.49 -6.75 3.11
N TRP A 268 2.29 -8.04 3.37
CA TRP A 268 0.95 -8.61 3.55
C TRP A 268 0.24 -8.00 4.77
N VAL A 269 0.97 -7.81 5.88
CA VAL A 269 0.42 -7.17 7.10
C VAL A 269 -0.01 -5.74 6.79
N GLN A 270 0.86 -4.96 6.15
CA GLN A 270 0.59 -3.56 5.80
C GLN A 270 -0.63 -3.44 4.88
N GLU A 271 -0.73 -4.30 3.86
CA GLU A 271 -1.86 -4.28 2.93
C GLU A 271 -3.16 -4.68 3.63
N THR A 272 -3.10 -5.63 4.56
CA THR A 272 -4.25 -6.05 5.36
C THR A 272 -4.77 -4.90 6.23
N VAL A 273 -3.89 -4.19 6.92
CA VAL A 273 -4.26 -3.01 7.74
C VAL A 273 -4.80 -1.88 6.86
N ARG A 274 -4.16 -1.59 5.72
CA ARG A 274 -4.65 -0.58 4.76
C ARG A 274 -6.05 -0.90 4.25
N ARG A 275 -6.28 -2.16 3.90
CA ARG A 275 -7.59 -2.62 3.43
C ARG A 275 -8.66 -2.46 4.51
N TYR A 276 -8.35 -2.86 5.75
CA TYR A 276 -9.26 -2.66 6.88
C TYR A 276 -9.57 -1.19 7.12
N ASN A 277 -8.57 -0.30 7.04
CA ASN A 277 -8.79 1.12 7.25
C ASN A 277 -9.71 1.72 6.17
N ARG A 278 -9.56 1.29 4.91
CA ARG A 278 -10.34 1.78 3.77
C ARG A 278 -11.77 1.22 3.72
N GLU A 279 -11.93 -0.08 3.97
CA GLU A 279 -13.16 -0.82 3.69
C GLU A 279 -13.86 -1.33 4.98
N GLY A 280 -13.29 -1.04 6.15
CA GLY A 280 -13.78 -1.56 7.42
C GLY A 280 -13.63 -3.08 7.57
N PRO A 281 -14.35 -3.69 8.52
CA PRO A 281 -14.30 -5.13 8.79
C PRO A 281 -14.68 -5.99 7.58
N GLU A 282 -15.56 -5.48 6.72
CA GLU A 282 -16.04 -6.15 5.51
C GLU A 282 -14.95 -6.31 4.45
N GLY A 283 -13.96 -5.40 4.42
CA GLY A 283 -12.79 -5.51 3.55
C GLY A 283 -11.91 -6.72 3.85
N LEU A 284 -11.99 -7.28 5.07
CA LEU A 284 -11.17 -8.43 5.45
C LEU A 284 -11.74 -9.77 4.99
N ARG A 285 -12.98 -9.80 4.48
CA ARG A 285 -13.62 -11.03 4.01
C ARG A 285 -12.86 -11.71 2.88
N ASP A 286 -12.93 -13.04 2.79
CA ASP A 286 -12.42 -13.73 1.61
C ASP A 286 -13.43 -13.69 0.45
N LYS A 287 -13.19 -12.74 -0.46
CA LYS A 287 -14.01 -12.54 -1.66
C LYS A 287 -13.64 -13.49 -2.80
N ARG A 288 -12.61 -14.35 -2.67
CA ARG A 288 -12.17 -15.24 -3.76
C ARG A 288 -13.25 -16.19 -4.26
N HIS A 289 -14.11 -16.66 -3.37
CA HIS A 289 -15.24 -17.53 -3.72
C HIS A 289 -16.35 -16.80 -4.49
N GLN A 290 -16.34 -15.47 -4.48
CA GLN A 290 -17.29 -14.62 -5.20
C GLN A 290 -16.71 -14.10 -6.53
N ASN A 291 -15.44 -14.40 -6.83
CA ASN A 291 -14.87 -14.03 -8.12
C ASN A 291 -15.60 -14.83 -9.22
N PRO A 292 -16.17 -14.18 -10.24
CA PRO A 292 -16.99 -14.83 -11.28
C PRO A 292 -16.19 -15.77 -12.21
N GLY A 293 -14.93 -16.07 -11.88
CA GLY A 293 -14.01 -16.84 -12.71
C GLY A 293 -13.69 -16.15 -14.03
N GLN A 294 -13.02 -16.87 -14.93
CA GLN A 294 -12.99 -16.44 -16.32
C GLN A 294 -14.38 -16.60 -16.93
N LYS A 295 -14.79 -15.63 -17.75
CA LYS A 295 -16.00 -15.75 -18.56
C LYS A 295 -15.94 -17.03 -19.40
N PRO A 296 -17.05 -17.77 -19.54
CA PRO A 296 -17.11 -18.93 -20.44
C PRO A 296 -16.61 -18.55 -21.84
N LYS A 297 -15.88 -19.48 -22.49
CA LYS A 297 -15.31 -19.22 -23.82
C LYS A 297 -16.35 -19.14 -24.93
N LEU A 298 -17.55 -19.67 -24.68
CA LEU A 298 -18.73 -19.57 -25.53
C LEU A 298 -19.80 -18.78 -24.79
N THR A 299 -20.41 -17.83 -25.48
CA THR A 299 -21.59 -17.08 -25.03
C THR A 299 -22.84 -17.97 -25.01
N PRO A 300 -23.89 -17.62 -24.26
CA PRO A 300 -25.15 -18.37 -24.27
C PRO A 300 -25.74 -18.57 -25.67
N GLU A 301 -25.61 -17.57 -26.54
CA GLU A 301 -26.06 -17.63 -27.93
C GLU A 301 -25.24 -18.61 -28.76
N GLU A 302 -23.91 -18.59 -28.60
CA GLU A 302 -23.01 -19.55 -29.24
C GLU A 302 -23.25 -20.99 -28.74
N GLN A 303 -23.56 -21.17 -27.45
CA GLN A 303 -23.95 -22.47 -26.89
C GLN A 303 -25.24 -23.00 -27.51
N ARG A 304 -26.23 -22.14 -27.78
CA ARG A 304 -27.45 -22.52 -28.51
C ARG A 304 -27.17 -22.95 -29.95
N ARG A 305 -26.30 -22.23 -30.66
CA ARG A 305 -25.89 -22.61 -32.02
C ARG A 305 -25.18 -23.97 -32.04
N VAL A 306 -24.36 -24.26 -31.03
CA VAL A 306 -23.77 -25.59 -30.84
C VAL A 306 -24.84 -26.66 -30.66
N LEU A 307 -25.85 -26.41 -29.81
CA LEU A 307 -26.96 -27.33 -29.59
C LEU A 307 -27.77 -27.59 -30.86
N GLU A 308 -28.09 -26.54 -31.62
CA GLU A 308 -28.79 -26.65 -32.89
C GLU A 308 -28.00 -27.48 -33.91
N ALA A 309 -26.68 -27.27 -33.98
CA ALA A 309 -25.81 -28.05 -34.87
C ALA A 309 -25.78 -29.54 -34.50
N LEU A 310 -25.81 -29.85 -33.21
CA LEU A 310 -25.82 -31.24 -32.71
C LEU A 310 -27.12 -31.99 -33.03
N GLN A 311 -28.21 -31.29 -33.38
CA GLN A 311 -29.45 -31.92 -33.87
C GLN A 311 -29.32 -32.44 -35.30
N GLY A 312 -28.39 -31.88 -36.08
CA GLY A 312 -28.09 -32.30 -37.45
C GLY A 312 -26.92 -33.28 -37.54
N PRO A 313 -26.71 -33.92 -38.71
CA PRO A 313 -25.50 -34.70 -38.94
C PRO A 313 -24.25 -33.79 -38.94
N PRO A 314 -23.08 -34.29 -38.49
CA PRO A 314 -21.84 -33.54 -38.58
C PRO A 314 -21.49 -33.27 -40.06
N PRO A 315 -20.75 -32.18 -40.36
CA PRO A 315 -20.46 -31.75 -41.74
C PRO A 315 -19.74 -32.78 -42.60
N ASP A 316 -19.00 -33.69 -41.97
CA ASP A 316 -18.20 -34.76 -42.59
C ASP A 316 -18.91 -36.13 -42.54
N GLY A 317 -20.16 -36.18 -42.07
CA GLY A 317 -20.97 -37.40 -41.96
C GLY A 317 -20.65 -38.30 -40.76
N GLY A 318 -21.52 -39.28 -40.49
CA GLY A 318 -21.39 -40.20 -39.36
C GLY A 318 -21.84 -39.58 -38.03
N LEU A 319 -21.26 -40.05 -36.91
CA LEU A 319 -21.60 -39.55 -35.58
C LEU A 319 -20.76 -38.33 -35.20
N TRP A 320 -21.35 -37.42 -34.42
CA TRP A 320 -20.62 -36.35 -33.75
C TRP A 320 -19.54 -36.93 -32.83
N THR A 321 -18.37 -36.28 -32.81
CA THR A 321 -17.31 -36.56 -31.85
C THR A 321 -16.80 -35.27 -31.21
N GLY A 322 -16.18 -35.36 -30.04
CA GLY A 322 -15.54 -34.20 -29.40
C GLY A 322 -14.60 -33.39 -30.32
N PRO A 323 -13.68 -34.04 -31.06
CA PRO A 323 -12.85 -33.37 -32.08
C PRO A 323 -13.65 -32.72 -33.21
N LYS A 324 -14.67 -33.41 -33.76
CA LYS A 324 -15.53 -32.85 -34.82
C LYS A 324 -16.26 -31.61 -34.33
N LEU A 325 -16.76 -31.64 -33.10
CA LEU A 325 -17.44 -30.49 -32.52
C LEU A 325 -16.49 -29.33 -32.26
N ARG A 326 -15.25 -29.60 -31.80
CA ARG A 326 -14.21 -28.58 -31.69
C ARG A 326 -13.95 -27.89 -33.04
N ASP A 327 -13.76 -28.68 -34.09
CA ASP A 327 -13.41 -28.16 -35.41
C ASP A 327 -14.59 -27.39 -36.03
N TRP A 328 -15.82 -27.85 -35.78
CA TRP A 328 -17.03 -27.10 -36.13
C TRP A 328 -17.12 -25.76 -35.40
N VAL A 329 -16.85 -25.71 -34.09
CA VAL A 329 -16.83 -24.47 -33.30
C VAL A 329 -15.75 -23.51 -33.80
N GLU A 330 -14.57 -24.01 -34.16
CA GLU A 330 -13.50 -23.18 -34.73
C GLU A 330 -13.91 -22.60 -36.08
N ARG A 331 -14.58 -23.39 -36.94
CA ARG A 331 -14.99 -22.97 -38.28
C ARG A 331 -16.20 -22.02 -38.29
N GLU A 332 -17.27 -22.35 -37.56
CA GLU A 332 -18.55 -21.62 -37.62
C GLU A 332 -18.62 -20.44 -36.65
N LEU A 333 -17.88 -20.51 -35.53
CA LEU A 333 -17.89 -19.48 -34.47
C LEU A 333 -16.54 -18.76 -34.35
N GLY A 334 -15.51 -19.19 -35.06
CA GLY A 334 -14.17 -18.58 -35.01
C GLY A 334 -13.47 -18.77 -33.66
N LYS A 335 -13.90 -19.74 -32.84
CA LYS A 335 -13.39 -19.94 -31.48
C LYS A 335 -12.50 -21.18 -31.41
N LYS A 336 -11.20 -20.97 -31.23
CA LYS A 336 -10.24 -22.07 -31.03
C LYS A 336 -10.30 -22.58 -29.59
N LEU A 337 -10.91 -23.74 -29.39
CA LEU A 337 -11.07 -24.39 -28.09
C LEU A 337 -10.19 -25.64 -27.97
N SER A 338 -9.76 -25.97 -26.75
CA SER A 338 -9.27 -27.32 -26.45
C SER A 338 -10.45 -28.29 -26.31
N LEU A 339 -10.19 -29.60 -26.27
CA LEU A 339 -11.25 -30.60 -26.11
C LEU A 339 -11.96 -30.52 -24.75
N TYR A 340 -11.28 -30.02 -23.71
CA TYR A 340 -11.85 -29.97 -22.36
C TYR A 340 -13.12 -29.09 -22.27
N PRO A 341 -13.13 -27.82 -22.74
CA PRO A 341 -14.37 -27.03 -22.83
C PRO A 341 -15.49 -27.70 -23.62
N ILE A 342 -15.16 -28.44 -24.69
CA ILE A 342 -16.15 -29.13 -25.53
C ILE A 342 -16.80 -30.28 -24.75
N TYR A 343 -16.02 -31.12 -24.07
CA TYR A 343 -16.56 -32.20 -23.26
C TYR A 343 -17.33 -31.70 -22.04
N ARG A 344 -16.83 -30.64 -21.39
CA ARG A 344 -17.55 -29.99 -20.29
C ARG A 344 -18.92 -29.49 -20.77
N LEU A 345 -18.97 -28.82 -21.92
CA LEU A 345 -20.20 -28.33 -22.53
C LEU A 345 -21.19 -29.45 -22.83
N LEU A 346 -20.72 -30.53 -23.47
CA LEU A 346 -21.55 -31.71 -23.77
C LEU A 346 -22.12 -32.34 -22.49
N HIS A 347 -21.32 -32.46 -21.44
CA HIS A 347 -21.74 -32.99 -20.15
C HIS A 347 -22.76 -32.08 -19.44
N GLU A 348 -22.53 -30.76 -19.41
CA GLU A 348 -23.47 -29.77 -18.85
C GLU A 348 -24.81 -29.76 -19.60
N MET A 349 -24.79 -30.06 -20.90
CA MET A 349 -25.98 -30.17 -21.76
C MET A 349 -26.65 -31.56 -21.73
N GLY A 350 -26.14 -32.51 -20.94
CA GLY A 350 -26.75 -33.83 -20.75
C GLY A 350 -26.44 -34.86 -21.85
N PHE A 351 -25.48 -34.60 -22.74
CA PHE A 351 -25.06 -35.60 -23.73
C PHE A 351 -24.24 -36.71 -23.09
N ALA A 352 -24.61 -37.96 -23.38
CA ALA A 352 -23.86 -39.14 -22.95
C ALA A 352 -22.92 -39.64 -24.06
N LEU A 353 -21.73 -40.08 -23.64
CA LEU A 353 -20.75 -40.72 -24.52
C LEU A 353 -21.33 -42.04 -25.07
N ARG A 354 -21.60 -42.09 -26.37
CA ARG A 354 -22.05 -43.33 -27.01
C ARG A 354 -20.86 -44.20 -27.38
N VAL A 355 -20.51 -45.19 -26.57
CA VAL A 355 -19.51 -46.20 -26.95
C VAL A 355 -20.23 -47.38 -27.62
N PRO A 356 -20.00 -47.68 -28.91
CA PRO A 356 -20.41 -48.94 -29.53
C PRO A 356 -19.95 -50.10 -28.66
N ARG A 357 -20.89 -50.97 -28.34
CA ARG A 357 -20.60 -52.18 -27.57
C ARG A 357 -19.54 -52.98 -28.35
N PRO A 358 -18.38 -53.31 -27.75
CA PRO A 358 -17.32 -54.04 -28.45
C PRO A 358 -17.89 -55.33 -29.06
N ARG A 359 -17.81 -55.46 -30.39
CA ARG A 359 -18.12 -56.71 -31.09
C ARG A 359 -16.81 -57.44 -31.35
N HIS A 360 -16.74 -58.70 -30.93
CA HIS A 360 -15.58 -59.54 -31.18
C HIS A 360 -15.46 -59.79 -32.70
N ALA A 361 -14.27 -59.68 -33.28
CA ALA A 361 -14.06 -59.81 -34.74
C ALA A 361 -14.47 -61.18 -35.33
N LYS A 362 -14.70 -62.18 -34.47
CA LYS A 362 -15.15 -63.54 -34.81
C LYS A 362 -16.61 -63.81 -34.40
N ALA A 363 -17.40 -62.77 -34.16
CA ALA A 363 -18.81 -62.94 -33.81
C ALA A 363 -19.58 -63.44 -35.04
N ASP A 364 -19.97 -64.72 -34.99
CA ASP A 364 -20.82 -65.36 -35.98
C ASP A 364 -22.28 -64.98 -35.73
N GLY A 365 -22.90 -64.31 -36.72
CA GLY A 365 -24.28 -63.82 -36.63
C GLY A 365 -25.31 -64.95 -36.58
N GLU A 366 -25.03 -66.09 -37.21
CA GLU A 366 -25.95 -67.24 -37.23
C GLU A 366 -25.97 -67.96 -35.87
N ALA A 367 -24.81 -68.09 -35.23
CA ALA A 367 -24.70 -68.69 -33.89
C ALA A 367 -25.41 -67.85 -32.80
N GLN A 368 -25.46 -66.52 -32.96
CA GLN A 368 -26.16 -65.64 -32.02
C GLN A 368 -27.69 -65.67 -32.20
N GLU A 369 -28.18 -65.80 -33.43
CA GLU A 369 -29.62 -65.98 -33.70
C GLU A 369 -30.13 -67.36 -33.23
N ALA A 370 -29.31 -68.40 -33.34
CA ALA A 370 -29.64 -69.73 -32.80
C ALA A 370 -29.78 -69.74 -31.26
N PHE A 371 -29.04 -68.87 -30.56
CA PHE A 371 -29.13 -68.71 -29.11
C PHE A 371 -30.37 -67.92 -28.65
N LYS A 372 -31.05 -67.18 -29.55
CA LYS A 372 -32.26 -66.40 -29.26
C LYS A 372 -33.58 -67.21 -29.31
N LYS A 373 -33.56 -68.51 -28.98
CA LYS A 373 -34.82 -69.25 -28.74
C LYS A 373 -35.38 -68.88 -27.35
N PRO A 374 -36.70 -68.63 -27.21
CA PRO A 374 -37.23 -67.90 -26.07
C PRO A 374 -37.22 -68.74 -24.79
N LEU A 375 -36.62 -68.20 -23.73
CA LEU A 375 -36.90 -68.61 -22.36
C LEU A 375 -38.35 -68.21 -22.04
N ARG A 376 -39.12 -69.16 -21.47
CA ARG A 376 -40.52 -68.97 -21.08
C ARG A 376 -40.68 -67.77 -20.13
N PRO A 377 -41.80 -67.03 -20.19
CA PRO A 377 -42.01 -65.88 -19.32
C PRO A 377 -42.26 -66.36 -17.87
N GLY A 378 -41.44 -65.87 -16.94
CA GLY A 378 -41.74 -65.93 -15.51
C GLY A 378 -42.62 -64.74 -15.09
N PRO A 379 -43.49 -64.89 -14.09
CA PRO A 379 -44.46 -63.86 -13.74
C PRO A 379 -43.80 -62.77 -12.87
N GLY A 380 -44.09 -61.51 -13.19
CA GLY A 380 -43.87 -60.38 -12.29
C GLY A 380 -42.88 -59.34 -12.80
N GLY A 381 -43.40 -58.15 -13.14
CA GLY A 381 -42.58 -56.98 -13.44
C GLY A 381 -43.35 -55.97 -14.29
N GLU A 382 -44.30 -55.27 -13.67
CA GLU A 382 -45.05 -54.17 -14.25
C GLU A 382 -44.16 -53.04 -14.80
N GLY A 383 -44.60 -52.55 -15.96
CA GLY A 383 -44.45 -51.23 -16.56
C GLY A 383 -43.54 -50.17 -15.92
N ARG A 384 -42.63 -49.66 -16.76
CA ARG A 384 -42.20 -48.25 -16.91
C ARG A 384 -41.53 -48.21 -18.29
N GLY A 385 -42.11 -47.60 -19.31
CA GLY A 385 -42.32 -46.17 -19.46
C GLY A 385 -41.39 -45.73 -20.60
N GLU A 386 -41.97 -45.38 -21.74
CA GLU A 386 -41.27 -44.89 -22.92
C GLU A 386 -40.48 -43.61 -22.56
N GLU A 387 -39.15 -43.63 -22.76
CA GLU A 387 -38.31 -42.43 -22.74
C GLU A 387 -37.63 -42.28 -24.10
N GLY A 388 -37.79 -41.08 -24.67
CA GLY A 388 -37.50 -40.74 -26.05
C GLY A 388 -36.04 -40.84 -26.49
N GLU A 389 -35.86 -40.87 -27.81
CA GLU A 389 -34.58 -40.90 -28.51
C GLU A 389 -33.67 -39.73 -28.13
N ALA A 390 -32.73 -39.99 -27.22
CA ALA A 390 -31.60 -39.11 -26.97
C ALA A 390 -30.53 -39.27 -28.05
N SER A 391 -30.35 -38.22 -28.86
CA SER A 391 -29.21 -38.02 -29.77
C SER A 391 -27.90 -38.00 -28.98
N GLY A 392 -27.04 -39.01 -29.16
CA GLY A 392 -25.77 -39.15 -28.44
C GLY A 392 -24.54 -38.81 -29.28
N VAL A 393 -23.46 -38.37 -28.60
CA VAL A 393 -22.16 -37.95 -29.19
C VAL A 393 -21.06 -38.92 -28.74
N ARG A 394 -20.07 -39.20 -29.61
CA ARG A 394 -19.00 -40.18 -29.39
C ARG A 394 -17.65 -39.60 -28.95
#